data_AF-A0A6N9E053-F1
#
_entry.id   AF-A0A6N9E053-F1
#
_cell.length_a   1.000
_cell.length_b   1.000
_cell.length_c   1.000
_cell.angle_alpha   90.00
_cell.angle_beta   90.00
_cell.angle_gamma   90.00
#
_symmetry.space_group_name_H-M   'P 1'
#
loop_
_entity.id
_entity.type
_entity.pdbx_description
1 polymer ?
#
loop_
_entity_poly.entity_id
_entity_poly.type
_entity_poly.pdbx_seq_one_letter_code
_entity_poly.pdbx_strand_id
1 'polypeptide(L)' 'MERLFTLEYWMDDEWYIGKLKEVPGVFSQGETLDELETNIRDAYHMMVEFWLPSFVRRGKGR' A
#
# COMPACT_ATOMS: atom_id res chain seq x y z
N MET A 1 4.08 3.93 -16.07
CA MET A 1 4.94 2.76 -15.81
C MET A 1 4.23 1.93 -14.77
N GLU A 2 3.85 0.71 -15.13
CA GLU A 2 3.21 -0.21 -14.19
C GLU A 2 4.23 -0.70 -13.18
N ARG A 3 3.85 -0.75 -11.91
CA ARG A 3 4.65 -1.36 -10.84
C ARG A 3 3.89 -2.59 -10.38
N LEU A 4 4.59 -3.72 -10.32
CA LEU A 4 4.09 -4.94 -9.75
C LEU A 4 4.60 -5.04 -8.31
N PHE A 5 3.71 -5.43 -7.41
CA PHE A 5 4.00 -5.61 -5.99
C PHE A 5 3.54 -6.99 -5.55
N THR A 6 4.17 -7.50 -4.49
CA THR A 6 3.80 -8.78 -3.90
C THR A 6 2.88 -8.54 -2.70
N LEU A 7 1.64 -9.02 -2.78
CA LEU A 7 0.71 -9.04 -1.65
C LEU A 7 0.98 -10.26 -0.78
N GLU A 8 1.38 -10.03 0.47
CA GLU A 8 1.38 -11.05 1.52
C GLU A 8 0.08 -10.89 2.32
N TYR A 9 -0.70 -11.96 2.45
CA TYR A 9 -1.97 -11.92 3.17
C TYR A 9 -2.24 -13.20 3.98
N TRP A 10 -3.09 -13.08 4.98
CA TRP A 10 -3.60 -14.16 5.82
C TRP A 10 -5.03 -13.86 6.23
N MET A 11 -5.72 -14.88 6.76
CA MET A 11 -7.04 -14.73 7.35
C MET A 11 -6.92 -14.50 8.85
N ASP A 12 -7.69 -13.55 9.36
CA ASP A 12 -7.92 -13.32 10.79
C ASP A 12 -9.43 -13.15 11.00
N ASP A 13 -10.04 -14.09 11.72
CA ASP A 13 -11.49 -14.29 11.76
C ASP A 13 -12.14 -14.29 10.35
N GLU A 14 -13.07 -13.38 10.08
CA GLU A 14 -13.78 -13.24 8.80
C GLU A 14 -13.11 -12.24 7.85
N TRP A 15 -11.90 -11.77 8.18
CA TRP A 15 -11.19 -10.73 7.43
C TRP A 15 -9.93 -11.27 6.75
N TYR A 16 -9.74 -10.86 5.50
CA TYR A 16 -8.43 -10.91 4.84
C TYR A 16 -7.61 -9.72 5.33
N ILE A 17 -6.43 -9.99 5.89
CA ILE A 17 -5.45 -8.97 6.27
C ILE A 17 -4.24 -9.11 5.36
N GLY A 18 -3.73 -8.00 4.81
CA GLY A 18 -2.59 -8.05 3.90
C GLY A 18 -1.70 -6.82 3.93
N LYS A 19 -0.51 -6.98 3.38
CA LYS A 19 0.50 -5.92 3.21
C LYS A 19 1.31 -6.10 1.93
N LEU A 20 1.88 -5.01 1.43
CA LEU A 20 2.85 -5.08 0.33
C LEU A 20 4.23 -5.44 0.88
N LYS A 21 4.84 -6.49 0.33
CA LYS A 21 6.18 -6.94 0.74
C LYS A 21 7.25 -5.87 0.53
N GLU A 22 7.17 -5.15 -0.58
CA GLU A 22 8.14 -4.12 -0.97
C GLU A 22 7.91 -2.81 -0.22
N VAL A 23 6.72 -2.63 0.36
CA VAL A 23 6.36 -1.44 1.14
C VAL A 23 5.61 -1.89 2.40
N PRO A 24 6.31 -2.41 3.43
CA PRO A 24 5.65 -2.97 4.62
C PRO A 24 4.74 -2.01 5.38
N GLY A 25 4.90 -0.69 5.16
CA GLY A 25 4.01 0.35 5.71
C GLY A 25 2.67 0.49 4.97
N VAL A 26 2.48 -0.19 3.85
CA VAL A 26 1.20 -0.29 3.14
C VAL A 26 0.56 -1.62 3.50
N PHE A 27 -0.48 -1.55 4.33
CA PHE A 27 -1.26 -2.67 4.79
C PHE A 27 -2.74 -2.27 4.85
N SER A 28 -3.62 -3.24 4.73
CA SER A 28 -5.07 -3.04 4.83
C SER A 28 -5.77 -4.36 5.12
N GLN A 29 -7.10 -4.33 5.16
CA GLN A 29 -7.96 -5.50 5.34
C GLN A 29 -9.19 -5.42 4.43
N GLY A 30 -9.89 -6.54 4.23
CA GLY A 30 -11.18 -6.61 3.51
C GLY A 30 -11.92 -7.91 3.83
N GLU A 31 -13.24 -7.95 3.63
CA GLU A 31 -14.06 -9.15 3.83
C GLU A 31 -13.83 -10.17 2.70
N THR A 32 -13.34 -9.71 1.55
CA THR A 32 -12.97 -10.53 0.39
C THR A 32 -11.57 -10.20 -0.11
N LEU A 33 -10.96 -11.11 -0.87
CA LEU A 33 -9.63 -10.87 -1.46
C LEU A 33 -9.63 -9.66 -2.42
N ASP A 34 -10.68 -9.49 -3.23
CA ASP A 34 -10.84 -8.36 -4.16
C ASP A 34 -10.94 -7.02 -3.41
N GLU A 35 -11.64 -7.02 -2.27
CA GLU A 35 -11.74 -5.85 -1.40
C GLU A 35 -10.38 -5.52 -0.76
N LEU A 36 -9.67 -6.54 -0.24
CA LEU A 36 -8.31 -6.36 0.28
C LEU A 36 -7.39 -5.76 -0.78
N GLU A 37 -7.40 -6.26 -2.02
CA GLU A 37 -6.59 -5.71 -3.11
C GLU A 37 -6.93 -4.25 -3.42
N THR A 38 -8.21 -3.91 -3.45
CA THR A 38 -8.68 -2.54 -3.67
C THR A 38 -8.21 -1.61 -2.55
N ASN A 39 -8.39 -2.02 -1.30
CA ASN A 39 -7.99 -1.24 -0.14
C ASN A 39 -6.46 -1.08 -0.04
N ILE A 40 -5.68 -2.08 -0.48
CA ILE A 40 -4.22 -1.99 -0.58
C ILE A 40 -3.78 -0.98 -1.64
N ARG A 41 -4.43 -0.97 -2.81
CA ARG A 41 -4.15 0.03 -3.86
C ARG A 41 -4.42 1.43 -3.33
N ASP A 42 -5.54 1.65 -2.66
CA ASP A 42 -5.89 2.94 -2.07
C ASP A 42 -4.89 3.36 -0.99
N ALA A 43 -4.52 2.46 -0.08
CA ALA A 43 -3.50 2.72 0.94
C ALA A 43 -2.14 3.11 0.32
N TYR A 44 -1.73 2.43 -0.76
CA TYR A 44 -0.52 2.78 -1.51
C TYR A 44 -0.63 4.17 -2.15
N HIS A 45 -1.76 4.47 -2.81
CA HIS A 45 -1.99 5.77 -3.43
C HIS A 45 -1.94 6.90 -2.41
N MET A 46 -2.60 6.75 -1.25
CA MET A 46 -2.52 7.72 -0.17
C MET A 46 -1.07 7.92 0.29
N MET A 47 -0.33 6.83 0.56
CA MET A 47 1.07 6.93 0.98
C MET A 47 1.90 7.72 -0.04
N VAL A 48 1.76 7.41 -1.32
CA VAL A 48 2.48 8.10 -2.39
C VAL A 48 2.09 9.58 -2.46
N GLU A 49 0.81 9.92 -2.34
CA GLU A 49 0.34 11.31 -2.32
C GLU A 49 0.86 12.11 -1.13
N PHE A 50 0.92 11.51 0.07
CA PHE A 50 1.43 12.17 1.27
C PHE A 50 2.97 12.28 1.30
N TRP A 51 3.70 11.34 0.69
CA TRP A 51 5.16 11.30 0.73
C TRP A 51 5.86 11.97 -0.48
N LEU A 52 5.23 12.02 -1.66
CA LEU A 52 5.81 12.68 -2.85
C LEU A 52 6.13 14.18 -2.65
N PRO A 53 5.26 15.01 -2.04
CA PRO A 53 5.56 16.42 -1.81
C PRO A 53 6.78 16.64 -0.90
N SER A 54 6.95 15.75 0.08
CA SER A 54 8.01 15.79 1.11
C SER A 54 9.35 15.26 0.61
N PHE A 55 9.36 14.38 -0.40
CA PHE A 55 10.57 13.83 -1.01
C PHE A 55 11.10 14.73 -2.13
N VAL A 56 10.22 15.29 -2.97
CA VAL A 56 10.61 16.22 -4.04
C VAL A 56 11.20 17.52 -3.48
N ARG A 57 10.70 18.02 -2.33
CA ARG A 57 11.24 19.22 -1.69
C ARG A 57 12.63 19.05 -1.06
N ARG A 58 13.05 17.83 -0.71
CA ARG A 58 14.39 17.58 -0.13
C ARG A 58 15.50 17.41 -1.17
N GLY A 59 15.18 17.30 -2.46
CA GLY A 59 16.15 17.09 -3.54
C GLY A 59 16.64 18.36 -4.26
N LYS A 60 15.97 19.52 -4.10
CA LYS A 60 16.44 20.81 -4.64
C LYS A 60 17.09 21.63 -3.54
N GLY A 61 18.29 21.22 -3.14
CA GLY A 61 19.04 21.89 -2.09
C GLY A 61 20.51 21.51 -2.10
N ARG A 62 21.18 21.65 -3.25
CA ARG A 62 22.57 22.07 -3.41
C ARG A 62 22.73 22.73 -4.77
#